data_AF-A0A0B2W1W0-F1
#
_entry.id   AF-A0A0B2W1W0-F1
#
_cell.length_a   1.000
_cell.length_b   1.000
_cell.length_c   1.000
_cell.angle_alpha   90.00
_cell.angle_beta   90.00
_cell.angle_gamma   90.00
#
_symmetry.space_group_name_H-M   'P 1'
#
loop_
_entity.id
_entity.type
_entity.pdbx_description
1 polymer ?
#
loop_
_entity_poly.entity_id
_entity_poly.type
_entity_poly.pdbx_seq_one_letter_code
_entity_poly.pdbx_strand_id
1 'polypeptide(L)'
;MLLHLLLIIHQSIAEPSDGYERLLDEQKIIRRLLEDEDSDYDWRVRPRGTLNPAVEESPVNVAVNMYLRSISKVDDVNMEYSMHFTFREEWVDERLLFHSGSLAHIVLSPGQKIWLPDTFFQNEKDGKKHNIDTPNIMIRVYNSTAKILYSCRLTLTLSCPMQLNDYPLDMQRCYIDYASYAYTTQDIVYHWKKERPIQIKDGLRQSLPSFVLSDVKTGNCTSVTNTGKTWSNINYDMI
;
A
#
# COMPACT_ATOMS: atom_id res chain seq x y z
N MET A 1 -62.78 -30.37 9.70
CA MET A 1 -62.27 -29.46 8.66
C MET A 1 -61.82 -28.19 9.33
N LEU A 2 -60.55 -27.80 9.17
CA LEU A 2 -59.96 -26.50 9.53
C LEU A 2 -59.87 -26.14 11.03
N LEU A 3 -58.87 -26.68 11.73
CA LEU A 3 -58.22 -25.94 12.81
C LEU A 3 -56.77 -26.40 12.98
N HIS A 4 -55.90 -25.62 12.34
CA HIS A 4 -54.57 -25.25 12.81
C HIS A 4 -53.48 -26.32 12.87
N LEU A 5 -53.21 -26.79 11.65
CA LEU A 5 -51.91 -27.10 11.08
C LEU A 5 -50.89 -25.90 11.16
N LEU A 6 -50.78 -25.22 12.31
CA LEU A 6 -50.03 -23.95 12.48
C LEU A 6 -48.84 -24.06 13.43
N LEU A 7 -48.43 -25.27 13.80
CA LEU A 7 -47.39 -25.52 14.82
C LEU A 7 -46.08 -26.12 14.28
N ILE A 8 -45.89 -26.22 12.96
CA ILE A 8 -44.65 -26.76 12.36
C ILE A 8 -44.04 -25.79 11.34
N ILE A 9 -44.06 -24.50 11.65
CA ILE A 9 -43.18 -23.50 11.00
C ILE A 9 -42.53 -22.60 12.05
N HIS A 10 -42.10 -23.17 13.17
CA HIS A 10 -40.91 -22.63 13.84
C HIS A 10 -39.72 -23.33 13.19
N GLN A 11 -39.31 -22.82 12.03
CA GLN A 11 -37.96 -23.07 11.53
C GLN A 11 -37.03 -22.79 12.71
N SER A 12 -36.29 -23.80 13.15
CA SER A 12 -35.10 -23.58 13.96
C SER A 12 -34.15 -22.78 13.07
N ILE A 13 -34.22 -21.45 13.15
CA ILE A 13 -33.16 -20.59 12.64
C ILE A 13 -31.97 -20.97 13.49
N ALA A 14 -31.04 -21.73 12.90
CA ALA A 14 -29.80 -22.09 13.56
C ALA A 14 -29.14 -20.78 14.03
N GLU A 15 -28.73 -20.71 15.30
CA GLU A 15 -28.00 -19.55 15.79
C GLU A 15 -26.79 -19.31 14.86
N PRO A 16 -26.57 -18.06 14.42
CA PRO A 16 -25.47 -17.75 13.54
C PRO A 16 -24.16 -18.19 14.20
N SER A 17 -23.31 -18.89 13.46
CA SER A 17 -21.99 -19.23 13.95
C SER A 17 -21.18 -17.94 14.20
N ASP A 18 -20.28 -17.95 15.18
CA ASP A 18 -19.40 -16.81 15.51
C ASP A 18 -18.70 -16.21 14.26
N GLY A 19 -18.40 -17.05 13.26
CA GLY A 19 -17.85 -16.61 11.99
C GLY A 19 -18.82 -15.78 11.12
N TYR A 20 -20.11 -16.14 11.09
CA TYR A 20 -21.12 -15.40 10.32
C TYR A 20 -21.45 -14.05 10.97
N GLU A 21 -21.48 -13.98 12.30
CA GLU A 21 -21.69 -12.72 13.02
C GLU A 21 -20.59 -11.69 12.73
N ARG A 22 -19.32 -12.13 12.65
CA ARG A 22 -18.19 -11.27 12.27
C ARG A 22 -18.33 -10.69 10.86
N LEU A 23 -18.79 -11.50 9.90
CA LEU A 23 -19.02 -11.04 8.52
C LEU A 23 -20.14 -10.01 8.46
N LEU A 24 -21.20 -10.20 9.24
CA LEU A 24 -22.28 -9.21 9.35
C LEU A 24 -21.81 -7.91 10.03
N ASP A 25 -20.98 -8.01 11.06
CA ASP A 25 -20.38 -6.85 11.73
C ASP A 25 -19.51 -6.05 10.75
N GLU A 26 -18.66 -6.73 9.98
CA GLU A 26 -17.82 -6.11 8.94
C GLU A 26 -18.67 -5.37 7.89
N GLN A 27 -19.72 -6.01 7.38
CA GLN A 27 -20.65 -5.39 6.42
C GLN A 27 -21.32 -4.14 6.99
N LYS A 28 -21.79 -4.19 8.24
CA LYS A 28 -22.43 -3.04 8.91
C LYS A 28 -21.46 -1.88 9.08
N ILE A 29 -20.23 -2.16 9.48
CA ILE A 29 -19.19 -1.14 9.67
C ILE A 29 -18.85 -0.48 8.34
N ILE A 30 -18.62 -1.27 7.29
CA ILE A 30 -18.29 -0.76 5.95
C ILE A 30 -19.40 0.16 5.43
N ARG A 31 -20.67 -0.28 5.52
CA ARG A 31 -21.81 0.52 5.07
C ARG A 31 -21.88 1.85 5.80
N ARG A 32 -21.76 1.83 7.14
CA ARG A 32 -21.79 3.04 7.96
C ARG A 32 -20.66 4.02 7.61
N LEU A 33 -19.46 3.52 7.33
CA LEU A 33 -18.30 4.37 7.05
C LEU A 33 -18.35 4.98 5.64
N LEU A 34 -18.73 4.20 4.62
CA LEU A 34 -18.49 4.54 3.22
C LEU A 34 -19.75 4.73 2.36
N GLU A 35 -20.91 4.22 2.80
CA GLU A 35 -22.12 4.14 1.97
C GLU A 35 -23.31 4.90 2.57
N ASP A 36 -23.24 5.26 3.85
CA ASP A 36 -24.31 5.98 4.55
C ASP A 36 -24.49 7.39 3.98
N GLU A 37 -25.73 7.84 3.80
CA GLU A 37 -26.03 9.18 3.26
C GLU A 37 -25.60 10.29 4.23
N ASP A 38 -25.54 9.96 5.53
CA ASP A 38 -25.07 10.85 6.58
C ASP A 38 -23.52 10.85 6.74
N SER A 39 -22.79 10.01 5.99
CA SER A 39 -21.32 9.99 6.04
C SER A 39 -20.74 11.20 5.32
N ASP A 40 -19.90 11.97 6.03
CA ASP A 40 -19.14 13.09 5.48
C ASP A 40 -17.84 12.66 4.78
N TYR A 41 -17.66 11.36 4.54
CA TYR A 41 -16.44 10.81 3.98
C TYR A 41 -16.27 11.15 2.49
N ASP A 42 -15.47 12.19 2.21
CA ASP A 42 -14.99 12.48 0.86
C ASP A 42 -13.57 11.93 0.64
N TRP A 43 -13.47 10.85 -0.15
CA TRP A 43 -12.21 10.21 -0.53
C TRP A 43 -11.27 11.13 -1.34
N ARG A 44 -11.77 12.23 -1.90
CA ARG A 44 -10.95 13.21 -2.64
C ARG A 44 -10.19 14.15 -1.71
N VAL A 45 -10.59 14.22 -0.45
CA VAL A 45 -9.99 15.10 0.56
C VAL A 45 -9.01 14.30 1.42
N ARG A 46 -7.80 14.83 1.57
CA ARG A 46 -6.74 14.28 2.43
C ARG A 46 -7.19 14.27 3.90
N PRO A 47 -6.93 13.19 4.66
CA PRO A 47 -7.19 13.17 6.10
C PRO A 47 -6.21 14.03 6.88
N ARG A 48 -6.52 14.32 8.15
CA ARG A 48 -5.59 15.03 9.05
C ARG A 48 -4.37 14.19 9.41
N GLY A 49 -4.49 12.86 9.33
CA GLY A 49 -3.38 11.94 9.60
C GLY A 49 -3.12 11.73 11.10
N THR A 50 -4.05 12.14 11.96
CA THR A 50 -3.93 12.08 13.42
C THR A 50 -5.29 11.89 14.07
N LEU A 51 -5.32 11.14 15.18
CA LEU A 51 -6.50 10.96 16.01
C LEU A 51 -6.64 12.06 17.08
N ASN A 52 -5.63 12.93 17.24
CA ASN A 52 -5.68 13.99 18.24
C ASN A 52 -6.46 15.19 17.68
N PRO A 53 -7.66 15.50 18.21
CA PRO A 53 -8.50 16.59 17.69
C PRO A 53 -7.89 17.97 17.93
N ALA A 54 -6.93 18.10 18.86
CA ALA A 54 -6.25 19.36 19.16
C ALA A 54 -5.19 19.74 18.11
N VAL A 55 -4.85 18.84 17.19
CA VAL A 55 -3.91 19.11 16.10
C VAL A 55 -4.71 19.52 14.88
N GLU A 56 -4.69 20.82 14.56
CA GLU A 56 -5.44 21.37 13.42
C GLU A 56 -4.79 21.01 12.08
N GLU A 57 -3.46 21.07 12.00
CA GLU A 57 -2.70 20.77 10.79
C GLU A 57 -1.51 19.84 11.09
N SER A 58 -1.47 18.70 10.41
CA SER A 58 -0.35 17.77 10.44
C SER A 58 -0.20 17.10 9.08
N PRO A 59 1.03 16.83 8.62
CA PRO A 59 1.24 15.99 7.45
C PRO A 59 0.77 14.56 7.74
N VAL A 60 0.15 13.93 6.75
CA VAL A 60 -0.11 12.49 6.78
C VAL A 60 1.22 11.76 6.70
N ASN A 61 1.56 11.05 7.77
CA ASN A 61 2.76 10.24 7.82
C ASN A 61 2.49 8.89 7.14
N VAL A 62 3.08 8.66 5.97
CA VAL A 62 2.91 7.43 5.19
C VAL A 62 4.13 6.53 5.40
N ALA A 63 3.92 5.43 6.10
CA ALA A 63 4.95 4.42 6.36
C ALA A 63 5.00 3.41 5.21
N VAL A 64 6.16 3.28 4.56
CA VAL A 64 6.35 2.45 3.37
C VAL A 64 7.07 1.16 3.70
N ASN A 65 6.60 0.08 3.08
CA ASN A 65 7.25 -1.21 3.09
C ASN A 65 7.21 -1.86 1.70
N MET A 66 8.29 -2.55 1.34
CA MET A 66 8.41 -3.24 0.06
C MET A 66 8.77 -4.71 0.23
N TYR A 67 8.16 -5.56 -0.59
CA TYR A 67 8.56 -6.96 -0.77
C TYR A 67 9.00 -7.20 -2.21
N LEU A 68 10.30 -7.33 -2.42
CA LEU A 68 10.91 -7.54 -3.71
C LEU A 68 10.77 -9.00 -4.13
N ARG A 69 10.11 -9.25 -5.27
CA ARG A 69 9.79 -10.61 -5.74
C ARG A 69 10.80 -11.10 -6.76
N SER A 70 11.16 -10.24 -7.70
CA SER A 70 12.11 -10.53 -8.77
C SER A 70 12.58 -9.24 -9.42
N ILE A 71 13.82 -9.25 -9.90
CA ILE A 71 14.32 -8.30 -10.88
C ILE A 71 14.32 -9.09 -12.20
N SER A 72 13.58 -8.62 -13.19
CA SER A 72 13.30 -9.38 -14.42
C SER A 72 14.26 -9.05 -15.55
N LYS A 73 14.73 -7.80 -15.63
CA LYS A 73 15.62 -7.32 -16.69
C LYS A 73 16.55 -6.25 -16.12
N VAL A 74 17.80 -6.30 -16.52
CA VAL A 74 18.77 -5.20 -16.39
C VAL A 74 19.26 -4.93 -17.80
N ASP A 75 19.10 -3.69 -18.27
CA ASP A 75 19.39 -3.27 -19.63
C ASP A 75 20.39 -2.11 -19.58
N ASP A 76 21.65 -2.44 -19.86
CA ASP A 76 22.80 -1.53 -19.90
C ASP A 76 22.78 -0.60 -21.12
N VAL A 77 22.10 -0.99 -22.20
CA VAL A 77 21.95 -0.16 -23.40
C VAL A 77 20.93 0.95 -23.16
N ASN A 78 19.77 0.60 -22.59
CA ASN A 78 18.70 1.54 -22.30
C ASN A 78 18.84 2.22 -20.92
N MET A 79 19.86 1.84 -20.13
CA MET A 79 20.10 2.37 -18.79
C MET A 79 18.86 2.22 -17.89
N GLU A 80 18.34 0.99 -17.80
CA GLU A 80 17.12 0.68 -17.04
C GLU A 80 17.13 -0.70 -16.43
N TYR A 81 16.26 -0.90 -15.45
CA TYR A 81 16.01 -2.21 -14.87
C TYR A 81 14.53 -2.39 -14.59
N SER A 82 14.05 -3.62 -14.71
CA SER A 82 12.66 -4.00 -14.50
C SER A 82 12.53 -4.89 -13.29
N MET A 83 11.53 -4.63 -12.45
CA MET A 83 11.32 -5.36 -11.22
C MET A 83 9.85 -5.57 -10.90
N HIS A 84 9.59 -6.66 -10.18
CA HIS A 84 8.28 -7.02 -9.68
C HIS A 84 8.31 -7.03 -8.16
N PHE A 85 7.38 -6.32 -7.53
CA PHE A 85 7.35 -6.19 -6.07
C PHE A 85 5.94 -5.97 -5.54
N THR A 86 5.76 -6.18 -4.25
CA THR A 86 4.60 -5.69 -3.51
C THR A 86 5.00 -4.38 -2.83
N PHE A 87 4.24 -3.31 -3.09
CA PHE A 87 4.37 -2.01 -2.44
C PHE A 87 3.29 -1.89 -1.36
N ARG A 88 3.67 -1.41 -0.17
CA ARG A 88 2.76 -1.25 0.96
C ARG A 88 2.91 0.12 1.56
N GLU A 89 1.78 0.74 1.82
CA GLU A 89 1.66 2.05 2.42
C GLU A 89 0.74 1.95 3.62
N GLU A 90 1.15 2.55 4.72
CA GLU A 90 0.40 2.59 5.96
C GLU A 90 0.29 4.03 6.45
N TRP A 91 -0.94 4.51 6.65
CA TRP A 91 -1.22 5.84 7.19
C TRP A 91 -2.42 5.78 8.11
N VAL A 92 -2.79 6.93 8.70
CA VAL A 92 -3.98 7.07 9.56
C VAL A 92 -4.99 7.96 8.84
N ASP A 93 -6.25 7.53 8.80
CA ASP A 93 -7.39 8.36 8.36
C ASP A 93 -8.45 8.31 9.47
N GLU A 94 -8.51 9.37 10.27
CA GLU A 94 -9.38 9.46 11.44
C GLU A 94 -10.87 9.25 11.12
N ARG A 95 -11.28 9.53 9.87
CA ARG A 95 -12.67 9.41 9.42
C ARG A 95 -13.11 7.95 9.25
N LEU A 96 -12.16 7.03 9.06
CA LEU A 96 -12.42 5.59 8.98
C LEU A 96 -12.23 4.88 10.34
N LEU A 97 -12.23 5.62 11.45
CA LEU A 97 -12.19 5.04 12.78
C LEU A 97 -13.47 4.24 13.05
N PHE A 98 -13.30 2.98 13.46
CA PHE A 98 -14.39 2.15 13.97
C PHE A 98 -13.95 1.38 15.19
N HIS A 99 -14.95 0.93 15.95
CA HIS A 99 -14.79 0.09 17.12
C HIS A 99 -15.63 -1.16 16.92
N SER A 100 -14.99 -2.32 17.00
CA SER A 100 -15.66 -3.62 17.03
C SER A 100 -15.13 -4.45 18.19
N GLY A 101 -16.00 -5.21 18.86
CA GLY A 101 -15.59 -6.19 19.87
C GLY A 101 -15.09 -7.50 19.25
N SER A 102 -15.36 -7.74 17.97
CA SER A 102 -15.16 -9.03 17.31
C SER A 102 -14.09 -9.02 16.20
N LEU A 103 -13.81 -7.85 15.62
CA LEU A 103 -12.92 -7.69 14.48
C LEU A 103 -11.63 -6.95 14.86
N ALA A 104 -10.48 -7.46 14.41
CA ALA A 104 -9.21 -6.74 14.51
C ALA A 104 -9.02 -5.70 13.38
N HIS A 105 -9.64 -5.96 12.24
CA HIS A 105 -9.62 -5.11 11.04
C HIS A 105 -10.79 -5.48 10.14
N ILE A 106 -11.12 -4.60 9.20
CA ILE A 106 -12.00 -4.86 8.06
C ILE A 106 -11.17 -4.83 6.77
N VAL A 107 -11.62 -5.56 5.75
CA VAL A 107 -11.01 -5.59 4.42
C VAL A 107 -11.92 -4.88 3.42
N LEU A 108 -11.39 -3.85 2.77
CA LEU A 108 -12.13 -3.14 1.72
C LEU A 108 -11.88 -3.78 0.35
N SER A 109 -12.93 -3.84 -0.45
CA SER A 109 -12.88 -4.29 -1.83
C SER A 109 -12.23 -3.24 -2.74
N PRO A 110 -11.54 -3.62 -3.84
CA PRO A 110 -10.87 -2.66 -4.73
C PRO A 110 -11.76 -1.56 -5.33
N GLY A 111 -13.08 -1.76 -5.38
CA GLY A 111 -14.04 -0.76 -5.86
C GLY A 111 -14.48 0.29 -4.82
N GLN A 112 -14.18 0.06 -3.54
CA GLN A 112 -14.52 0.99 -2.47
C GLN A 112 -13.52 2.16 -2.47
N LYS A 113 -14.05 3.38 -2.50
CA LYS A 113 -13.26 4.58 -2.65
C LYS A 113 -12.85 5.09 -1.27
N ILE A 114 -11.56 5.04 -1.01
CA ILE A 114 -10.91 5.71 0.12
C ILE A 114 -9.87 6.67 -0.41
N TRP A 115 -9.52 7.68 0.39
CA TRP A 115 -8.38 8.52 0.07
C TRP A 115 -7.10 7.66 0.05
N LEU A 116 -6.29 7.81 -0.99
CA LEU A 116 -5.00 7.13 -1.14
C LEU A 116 -3.92 8.21 -1.32
N PRO A 117 -2.71 8.03 -0.74
CA PRO A 117 -1.57 8.85 -1.10
C PRO A 117 -1.31 8.79 -2.61
N ASP A 118 -0.93 9.92 -3.20
CA ASP A 118 -0.66 10.08 -4.63
C ASP A 118 0.80 9.71 -4.97
N THR A 119 1.25 8.58 -4.44
CA THR A 119 2.62 8.10 -4.63
C THR A 119 2.90 7.81 -6.10
N PHE A 120 3.92 8.46 -6.65
CA PHE A 120 4.43 8.20 -7.98
C PHE A 120 5.92 7.86 -7.91
N PHE A 121 6.42 7.11 -8.88
CA PHE A 121 7.83 6.73 -8.96
C PHE A 121 8.57 7.70 -9.88
N GLN A 122 9.53 8.46 -9.35
CA GLN A 122 10.15 9.58 -10.04
C GLN A 122 11.01 9.16 -11.23
N ASN A 123 11.67 8.00 -11.11
CA ASN A 123 12.53 7.43 -12.13
C ASN A 123 11.83 6.34 -12.96
N GLU A 124 10.50 6.30 -12.96
CA GLU A 124 9.72 5.36 -13.75
C GLU A 124 9.72 5.70 -15.23
N LYS A 125 9.88 4.66 -16.06
CA LYS A 125 9.78 4.72 -17.52
C LYS A 125 8.55 3.98 -18.04
N ASP A 126 8.24 2.85 -17.42
CA ASP A 126 7.01 2.07 -17.66
C ASP A 126 6.59 1.36 -16.37
N GLY A 127 5.29 1.13 -16.23
CA GLY A 127 4.72 0.66 -14.98
C GLY A 127 3.33 0.07 -15.12
N LYS A 128 3.07 -1.01 -14.37
CA LYS A 128 1.72 -1.58 -14.28
C LYS A 128 1.38 -2.13 -12.92
N LYS A 129 0.11 -1.94 -12.54
CA LYS A 129 -0.57 -2.69 -11.47
C LYS A 129 -1.03 -4.03 -12.02
N HIS A 130 -0.81 -5.11 -11.27
CA HIS A 130 -1.31 -6.43 -11.65
C HIS A 130 -2.80 -6.57 -11.30
N ASN A 131 -3.57 -7.19 -12.20
CA ASN A 131 -5.03 -7.25 -12.11
C ASN A 131 -5.66 -8.56 -12.63
N ILE A 132 -4.88 -9.65 -12.69
CA ILE A 132 -5.35 -10.95 -13.18
C ILE A 132 -5.41 -11.95 -12.01
N ASP A 133 -6.51 -12.66 -11.79
CA ASP A 133 -7.84 -12.50 -12.43
C ASP A 133 -8.62 -11.28 -11.89
N THR A 134 -8.21 -10.77 -10.74
CA THR A 134 -8.76 -9.59 -10.06
C THR A 134 -7.64 -8.61 -9.71
N PRO A 135 -7.96 -7.30 -9.51
CA PRO A 135 -6.98 -6.31 -9.05
C PRO A 135 -6.21 -6.80 -7.82
N ASN A 136 -4.88 -6.90 -7.93
CA ASN A 136 -4.01 -7.34 -6.83
C ASN A 136 -3.78 -6.20 -5.82
N ILE A 137 -4.86 -5.78 -5.19
CA ILE A 137 -4.93 -4.71 -4.20
C ILE A 137 -5.53 -5.28 -2.92
N MET A 138 -4.95 -4.94 -1.77
CA MET A 138 -5.49 -5.24 -0.46
C MET A 138 -5.56 -3.95 0.34
N ILE A 139 -6.73 -3.64 0.87
CA ILE A 139 -6.95 -2.50 1.76
C ILE A 139 -7.46 -3.06 3.09
N ARG A 140 -6.77 -2.74 4.18
CA ARG A 140 -7.21 -3.09 5.54
C ARG A 140 -7.34 -1.84 6.38
N VAL A 141 -8.46 -1.70 7.09
CA VAL A 141 -8.65 -0.66 8.09
C VAL A 141 -8.63 -1.33 9.47
N TYR A 142 -7.70 -0.91 10.32
CA TYR A 142 -7.50 -1.50 11.64
C TYR A 142 -8.46 -0.90 12.68
N ASN A 143 -9.04 -1.79 13.49
CA ASN A 143 -9.94 -1.44 14.58
C ASN A 143 -9.25 -0.52 15.60
N SER A 144 -10.01 0.43 16.17
CA SER A 144 -9.61 1.37 17.22
C SER A 144 -8.43 2.30 16.91
N THR A 145 -7.78 2.18 15.76
CA THR A 145 -6.57 2.96 15.41
C THR A 145 -6.73 3.81 14.16
N ALA A 146 -7.77 3.56 13.36
CA ALA A 146 -8.01 4.20 12.06
C ALA A 146 -6.80 4.11 11.10
N LYS A 147 -5.90 3.15 11.35
CA LYS A 147 -4.75 2.86 10.53
C LYS A 147 -5.21 2.10 9.31
N ILE A 148 -4.75 2.54 8.15
CA ILE A 148 -5.02 1.89 6.87
C ILE A 148 -3.74 1.25 6.39
N LEU A 149 -3.82 0.01 5.93
CA LEU A 149 -2.78 -0.66 5.16
C LEU A 149 -3.28 -0.85 3.73
N TYR A 150 -2.67 -0.15 2.80
CA TYR A 150 -2.81 -0.38 1.37
C TYR A 150 -1.64 -1.22 0.89
N SER A 151 -1.92 -2.27 0.12
CA SER A 151 -0.91 -3.11 -0.50
C SER A 151 -1.28 -3.37 -1.96
N CYS A 152 -0.36 -3.11 -2.87
CA CYS A 152 -0.54 -3.42 -4.28
C CYS A 152 0.65 -4.16 -4.86
N ARG A 153 0.43 -4.94 -5.93
CA ARG A 153 1.48 -5.59 -6.70
C ARG A 153 1.81 -4.77 -7.93
N LEU A 154 3.08 -4.42 -8.09
CA LEU A 154 3.59 -3.59 -9.19
C LEU A 154 4.65 -4.32 -10.02
N THR A 155 4.69 -4.00 -11.31
CA THR A 155 5.89 -4.13 -12.14
C THR A 155 6.30 -2.74 -12.56
N LEU A 156 7.55 -2.36 -12.35
CA LEU A 156 8.09 -1.10 -12.84
C LEU A 156 9.36 -1.38 -13.65
N THR A 157 9.54 -0.60 -14.71
CA THR A 157 10.80 -0.37 -15.40
C THR A 157 11.28 1.01 -15.00
N LEU A 158 12.46 1.06 -14.38
CA LEU A 158 13.01 2.26 -13.76
C LEU A 158 14.33 2.63 -14.44
N SER A 159 14.55 3.93 -14.60
CA SER A 159 15.82 4.48 -15.06
C SER A 159 16.93 4.18 -14.05
N CYS A 160 18.06 3.68 -14.54
CA CYS A 160 19.27 3.46 -13.78
C CYS A 160 20.48 3.88 -14.62
N PRO A 161 21.07 5.07 -14.35
CA PRO A 161 22.25 5.52 -15.07
C PRO A 161 23.48 4.71 -14.62
N MET A 162 23.76 3.63 -15.35
CA MET A 162 24.84 2.69 -15.03
C MET A 162 26.23 3.29 -15.32
N GLN A 163 27.20 2.94 -14.48
CA GLN A 163 28.60 3.35 -14.62
C GLN A 163 29.42 2.20 -15.23
N LEU A 164 29.52 2.16 -16.56
CA LEU A 164 30.11 1.03 -17.32
C LEU A 164 31.63 1.17 -17.55
N ASN A 165 32.35 1.84 -16.65
CA ASN A 165 33.79 2.10 -16.84
C ASN A 165 34.62 0.82 -16.82
N ASP A 166 34.20 -0.16 -16.01
CA ASP A 166 34.91 -1.41 -15.78
C ASP A 166 34.14 -2.63 -16.32
N TYR A 167 33.26 -2.43 -17.31
CA TYR A 167 32.44 -3.50 -17.87
C TYR A 167 33.29 -4.69 -18.35
N PRO A 168 32.96 -5.96 -17.99
CA PRO A 168 31.76 -6.42 -17.26
C PRO A 168 32.01 -6.68 -15.75
N LEU A 169 33.02 -6.06 -15.14
CA LEU A 169 33.44 -6.25 -13.74
C LEU A 169 33.07 -5.05 -12.85
N ASP A 170 32.13 -4.25 -13.30
CA ASP A 170 31.60 -3.05 -12.68
C ASP A 170 30.51 -3.35 -11.63
N MET A 171 30.28 -2.42 -10.71
CA MET A 171 29.20 -2.51 -9.73
C MET A 171 28.18 -1.41 -10.01
N GLN A 172 26.93 -1.80 -10.22
CA GLN A 172 25.83 -0.91 -10.57
C GLN A 172 24.96 -0.54 -9.38
N ARG A 173 24.78 0.76 -9.16
CA ARG A 173 23.87 1.29 -8.14
C ARG A 173 22.60 1.81 -8.81
N CYS A 174 21.51 1.11 -8.59
CA CYS A 174 20.19 1.50 -9.12
C CYS A 174 19.26 1.92 -7.98
N TYR A 175 18.35 2.84 -8.28
CA TYR A 175 17.50 3.47 -7.27
C TYR A 175 16.03 3.25 -7.56
N ILE A 176 15.21 3.29 -6.51
CA ILE A 176 13.76 3.44 -6.63
C ILE A 176 13.39 4.71 -5.87
N ASP A 177 12.93 5.70 -6.62
CA ASP A 177 12.60 6.99 -6.07
C ASP A 177 11.08 7.16 -6.18
N TYR A 178 10.40 7.49 -5.08
CA TYR A 178 8.94 7.62 -5.06
C TYR A 178 8.48 8.82 -4.25
N ALA A 179 7.74 9.74 -4.80
CA ALA A 179 7.31 10.93 -4.08
C ALA A 179 5.79 11.08 -4.10
N SER A 180 5.28 12.04 -3.32
CA SER A 180 3.94 12.58 -3.59
C SER A 180 4.02 13.46 -4.82
N TYR A 181 3.02 13.36 -5.69
CA TYR A 181 2.96 14.12 -6.93
C TYR A 181 2.49 15.56 -6.73
N ALA A 182 1.39 15.73 -5.98
CA ALA A 182 0.70 17.00 -5.77
C ALA A 182 0.94 17.58 -4.37
N TYR A 183 1.19 16.76 -3.36
CA TYR A 183 1.32 17.20 -1.97
C TYR A 183 2.78 17.48 -1.59
N THR A 184 2.98 18.54 -0.80
CA THR A 184 4.30 18.88 -0.27
C THR A 184 4.57 18.18 1.06
N THR A 185 5.78 18.34 1.61
CA THR A 185 6.12 17.85 2.97
C THR A 185 5.26 18.44 4.09
N GLN A 186 4.49 19.51 3.85
CA GLN A 186 3.51 20.02 4.83
C GLN A 186 2.25 19.15 4.90
N ASP A 187 1.97 18.41 3.82
CA ASP A 187 0.75 17.62 3.65
C ASP A 187 0.99 16.12 3.79
N ILE A 188 2.09 15.62 3.23
CA ILE A 188 2.45 14.19 3.25
C ILE A 188 3.94 14.03 3.53
N VAL A 189 4.28 13.13 4.44
CA VAL A 189 5.65 12.74 4.73
C VAL A 189 5.79 11.22 4.62
N TYR A 190 6.59 10.78 3.65
CA TYR A 190 6.95 9.37 3.50
C TYR A 190 8.10 9.00 4.43
N HIS A 191 8.04 7.79 4.99
CA HIS A 191 9.15 7.23 5.73
C HIS A 191 9.14 5.70 5.63
N TRP A 192 10.30 5.09 5.77
CA TRP A 192 10.41 3.63 5.83
C TRP A 192 9.82 3.08 7.13
N LYS A 193 9.16 1.92 7.07
CA LYS A 193 8.84 1.17 8.29
C LYS A 193 10.14 0.83 9.03
N LYS A 194 10.16 1.05 10.35
CA LYS A 194 11.33 0.76 11.20
C LYS A 194 11.75 -0.71 11.14
N GLU A 195 10.76 -1.60 11.09
CA GLU A 195 10.98 -3.04 11.03
C GLU A 195 10.81 -3.57 9.63
N ARG A 196 11.84 -4.27 9.13
CA ARG A 196 11.86 -4.93 7.82
C ARG A 196 11.31 -4.01 6.71
N PRO A 197 11.88 -2.81 6.49
CA PRO A 197 11.37 -1.88 5.48
C PRO A 197 11.34 -2.48 4.09
N ILE A 198 12.36 -3.30 3.77
CA ILE A 198 12.45 -4.05 2.54
C ILE A 198 12.62 -5.53 2.89
N GLN A 199 11.83 -6.38 2.24
CA GLN A 199 11.95 -7.82 2.29
C GLN A 199 12.26 -8.33 0.89
N ILE A 200 13.02 -9.41 0.82
CA ILE A 200 13.52 -9.98 -0.44
C ILE A 200 13.02 -11.42 -0.50
N LYS A 201 12.49 -11.84 -1.65
CA LYS A 201 12.12 -13.24 -1.88
C LYS A 201 13.37 -14.13 -1.80
N ASP A 202 13.25 -15.28 -1.15
CA ASP A 202 14.32 -16.27 -1.11
C ASP A 202 14.77 -16.68 -2.52
N GLY A 203 16.09 -16.77 -2.71
CA GLY A 203 16.71 -17.09 -4.00
C GLY A 203 16.80 -15.93 -5.01
N LEU A 204 16.19 -14.77 -4.72
CA LEU A 204 16.26 -13.61 -5.62
C LEU A 204 17.69 -13.13 -5.86
N ARG A 205 18.56 -13.19 -4.84
CA ARG A 205 19.95 -12.73 -4.95
C ARG A 205 20.74 -13.40 -6.08
N GLN A 206 20.39 -14.64 -6.43
CA GLN A 206 21.03 -15.42 -7.49
C GLN A 206 20.08 -15.66 -8.69
N SER A 207 18.97 -14.94 -8.78
CA SER A 207 17.96 -15.18 -9.82
C SER A 207 18.24 -14.44 -11.14
N LEU A 208 19.15 -13.47 -11.13
CA LEU A 208 19.55 -12.71 -12.31
C LEU A 208 20.62 -13.49 -13.08
N PRO A 209 20.56 -13.54 -14.43
CA PRO A 209 21.49 -14.33 -15.24
C PRO A 209 22.89 -13.73 -15.32
N SER A 210 22.98 -12.40 -15.38
CA SER A 210 24.25 -11.67 -15.61
C SER A 210 24.68 -10.80 -14.42
N PHE A 211 23.85 -10.70 -13.39
CA PHE A 211 24.08 -9.84 -12.22
C PHE A 211 23.79 -10.61 -10.94
N VAL A 212 24.33 -10.16 -9.82
CA VAL A 212 24.04 -10.65 -8.49
C VAL A 212 23.57 -9.48 -7.63
N LEU A 213 22.39 -9.61 -7.02
CA LEU A 213 21.92 -8.60 -6.08
C LEU A 213 22.73 -8.71 -4.78
N SER A 214 23.63 -7.74 -4.57
CA SER A 214 24.55 -7.72 -3.42
C SER A 214 23.86 -7.18 -2.18
N ASP A 215 23.36 -5.94 -2.25
CA ASP A 215 22.83 -5.22 -1.09
C ASP A 215 21.61 -4.37 -1.43
N VAL A 216 20.79 -4.13 -0.41
CA VAL A 216 19.56 -3.34 -0.50
C VAL A 216 19.48 -2.42 0.72
N LYS A 217 19.57 -1.11 0.47
CA LYS A 217 19.60 -0.09 1.51
C LYS A 217 18.46 0.89 1.35
N THR A 218 17.80 1.21 2.44
CA THR A 218 16.84 2.32 2.48
C THR A 218 17.56 3.65 2.63
N GLY A 219 17.20 4.64 1.82
CA GLY A 219 17.68 6.01 1.95
C GLY A 219 16.54 6.96 2.33
N ASN A 220 16.92 8.19 2.63
CA ASN A 220 16.00 9.33 2.64
C ASN A 220 16.64 10.42 1.77
N CYS A 221 15.90 10.96 0.82
CA CYS A 221 16.27 12.17 0.09
C CYS A 221 15.06 13.11 0.08
N THR A 222 15.33 14.41 0.14
CA THR A 222 14.30 15.43 -0.05
C THR A 222 14.58 16.08 -1.39
N SER A 223 13.66 15.91 -2.34
CA SER A 223 13.72 16.63 -3.62
C SER A 223 13.02 17.97 -3.47
N VAL A 224 13.68 19.05 -3.87
CA VAL A 224 13.10 20.40 -3.86
C VAL A 224 12.73 20.75 -5.29
N THR A 225 11.45 20.94 -5.54
CA THR A 225 10.90 21.35 -6.83
C THR A 225 10.33 22.76 -6.74
N ASN A 226 9.97 23.35 -7.88
CA ASN A 226 9.30 24.66 -7.91
C ASN A 226 7.95 24.66 -7.17
N THR A 227 7.30 23.50 -7.02
CA THR A 227 6.01 23.35 -6.33
C THR A 227 6.15 22.97 -4.85
N GLY A 228 7.37 22.72 -4.36
CA GLY A 228 7.63 22.42 -2.95
C GLY A 228 8.66 21.32 -2.72
N LYS A 229 8.88 20.98 -1.45
CA LYS A 229 9.74 19.87 -1.04
C LYS A 229 8.94 18.56 -1.05
N THR A 230 9.53 17.50 -1.58
CA THR A 230 9.00 16.13 -1.63
C THR A 230 10.06 15.13 -1.10
N TRP A 231 9.67 13.92 -0.69
CA TRP A 231 10.55 12.99 0.05
C TRP A 231 10.62 11.59 -0.60
N SER A 232 11.82 11.04 -0.82
CA SER A 232 12.11 9.60 -1.00
C SER A 232 13.58 9.26 -1.12
N ASN A 233 13.99 7.99 -0.93
CA ASN A 233 14.88 7.25 -1.85
C ASN A 233 15.13 5.79 -1.35
N ILE A 234 15.35 4.84 -2.26
CA ILE A 234 15.95 3.51 -1.97
C ILE A 234 17.20 3.35 -2.80
N ASN A 235 18.25 2.78 -2.21
CA ASN A 235 19.48 2.41 -2.90
C ASN A 235 19.57 0.88 -3.04
N TYR A 236 19.76 0.37 -4.25
CA TYR A 236 20.11 -1.02 -4.53
C TYR A 236 21.54 -1.07 -5.07
N ASP A 237 22.39 -1.92 -4.47
CA ASP A 237 23.72 -2.21 -4.98
C ASP A 237 23.67 -3.58 -5.71
N MET A 238 23.81 -3.58 -7.03
CA MET A 238 23.94 -4.76 -7.89
C MET A 238 25.42 -4.92 -8.30
N ILE A 239 25.95 -6.13 -8.19
CA ILE A 239 27.31 -6.51 -8.65
C ILE A 239 27.15 -7.38 -9.89
#